data_AF-A0A432VLV8-F1
#
_entry.id   AF-A0A432VLV8-F1
#
_cell.length_a   1.000
_cell.length_b   1.000
_cell.length_c   1.000
_cell.angle_alpha   90.00
_cell.angle_beta   90.00
_cell.angle_gamma   90.00
#
_symmetry.space_group_name_H-M   'P 1'
#
loop_
_entity.id
_entity.type
_entity.pdbx_description
1 polymer ?
#
loop_
_entity_poly.entity_id
_entity_poly.type
_entity_poly.pdbx_seq_one_letter_code
_entity_poly.pdbx_strand_id
1 'polypeptide(L)'
;MRRDLADIRLADRVFAPHYACAVPRVLIAAADLREAPGPDSAVLAELEIGDVFEVLEFVRGRAWGRAPGKDLVGYIDADALSWPAA
;
A
#
# COMPACT_ATOMS: atom_id res chain seq x y z
N MET A 1 1.79 -2.80 11.40
CA MET A 1 3.18 -2.61 10.91
C MET A 1 3.74 -3.88 10.27
N ARG A 2 4.33 -3.75 9.08
CA ARG A 2 5.03 -4.85 8.37
C ARG A 2 6.53 -4.56 8.30
N ARG A 3 7.31 -5.13 9.22
CA ARG A 3 8.75 -4.82 9.39
C ARG A 3 9.67 -5.67 8.51
N ASP A 4 9.12 -6.68 7.86
CA ASP A 4 9.82 -7.66 7.03
C ASP A 4 10.03 -7.21 5.57
N LEU A 5 9.27 -6.21 5.11
CA LEU A 5 9.22 -5.77 3.72
C LEU A 5 9.44 -4.26 3.60
N ALA A 6 10.35 -3.84 2.71
CA ALA A 6 10.60 -2.44 2.38
C ALA A 6 10.70 -2.21 0.88
N ASP A 7 10.56 -0.94 0.45
CA ASP A 7 10.88 -0.55 -0.92
C ASP A 7 12.39 -0.70 -1.17
N ILE A 8 12.78 -1.31 -2.30
CA ILE A 8 14.17 -1.48 -2.72
C ILE A 8 14.95 -0.16 -2.78
N ARG A 9 14.27 0.98 -3.00
CA ARG A 9 14.88 2.32 -2.95
C ARG A 9 15.47 2.66 -1.58
N LEU A 10 15.09 1.93 -0.52
CA LEU A 10 15.58 2.11 0.84
C LEU A 10 16.69 1.12 1.23
N ALA A 11 17.13 0.24 0.35
CA ALA A 11 18.07 -0.85 0.70
C ALA A 11 19.41 -0.37 1.28
N ASP A 12 19.85 0.84 0.92
CA ASP A 12 21.07 1.45 1.45
C ASP A 12 20.85 2.22 2.77
N ARG A 13 19.60 2.32 3.25
CA ARG A 13 19.19 3.17 4.39
C ARG A 13 18.55 2.40 5.53
N VAL A 14 17.80 1.34 5.22
CA VAL A 14 17.12 0.50 6.21
C VAL A 14 17.52 -0.94 5.99
N PHE A 15 17.42 -1.78 7.01
CA PHE A 15 17.57 -3.22 6.87
C PHE A 15 16.19 -3.88 6.91
N ALA A 16 15.81 -4.56 5.84
CA ALA A 16 14.63 -5.40 5.77
C ALA A 16 15.01 -6.82 5.28
N PRO A 17 14.42 -7.88 5.84
CA PRO A 17 14.55 -9.24 5.31
C PRO A 17 14.23 -9.36 3.82
N HIS A 18 13.25 -8.58 3.32
CA HIS A 18 12.86 -8.57 1.92
C HIS A 18 12.70 -7.14 1.40
N TYR A 19 13.10 -6.94 0.15
CA TYR A 19 12.85 -5.71 -0.60
C TYR A 19 11.98 -5.99 -1.82
N ALA A 20 11.07 -5.07 -2.11
CA ALA A 20 10.26 -5.09 -3.33
C ALA A 20 10.36 -3.76 -4.07
N CYS A 21 10.24 -3.81 -5.39
CA CYS A 21 10.08 -2.60 -6.20
C CYS A 21 8.61 -2.16 -6.10
N ALA A 22 8.38 -0.93 -5.64
CA ALA A 22 7.03 -0.39 -5.54
C ALA A 22 6.41 -0.21 -6.94
N VAL A 23 5.18 -0.70 -7.12
CA VAL A 23 4.40 -0.59 -8.35
C VAL A 23 3.31 0.45 -8.16
N PRO A 24 3.37 1.62 -8.83
CA PRO A 24 2.34 2.63 -8.70
C PRO A 24 1.02 2.17 -9.30
N ARG A 25 -0.05 2.35 -8.54
CA ARG A 25 -1.45 2.13 -8.90
C ARG A 25 -2.25 3.39 -8.62
N VAL A 26 -3.41 3.50 -9.22
CA VAL A 26 -4.34 4.62 -9.00
C VAL A 26 -5.59 4.08 -8.33
N LEU A 27 -6.11 4.79 -7.34
CA LEU A 27 -7.39 4.45 -6.73
C LEU A 27 -8.53 4.70 -7.72
N ILE A 28 -9.35 3.68 -7.94
CA ILE A 28 -10.58 3.74 -8.76
C ILE A 28 -11.85 3.78 -7.90
N ALA A 29 -11.71 3.58 -6.59
CA ALA A 29 -12.72 3.78 -5.56
C ALA A 29 -12.03 4.40 -4.33
N ALA A 30 -12.78 5.18 -3.54
CA ALA A 30 -12.28 5.67 -2.26
C ALA A 30 -12.00 4.49 -1.31
N ALA A 31 -10.96 4.61 -0.48
CA ALA A 31 -10.55 3.53 0.41
C ALA A 31 -9.89 4.03 1.69
N ASP A 32 -10.12 3.31 2.79
CA ASP A 32 -9.42 3.52 4.05
C ASP A 32 -8.01 2.92 3.99
N LEU A 33 -7.01 3.74 4.31
CA LEU A 33 -5.66 3.27 4.62
C LEU A 33 -5.62 2.76 6.06
N ARG A 34 -5.31 1.48 6.25
CA ARG A 34 -5.36 0.80 7.56
C ARG A 34 -4.00 0.34 8.04
N GLU A 35 -3.80 0.29 9.35
CA GLU A 35 -2.53 -0.11 9.96
C GLU A 35 -2.22 -1.62 9.80
N ALA A 36 -3.28 -2.43 9.75
CA ALA A 36 -3.26 -3.88 9.61
C ALA A 36 -4.36 -4.32 8.60
N PRO A 37 -4.26 -5.52 8.01
CA PRO A 37 -5.16 -5.94 6.92
C PRO A 37 -6.60 -6.24 7.34
N GLY A 38 -6.87 -6.33 8.64
CA GLY A 38 -8.18 -6.66 9.19
C GLY A 38 -9.19 -5.50 9.11
N PRO A 39 -10.50 -5.79 8.98
CA PRO A 39 -11.55 -4.76 8.87
C PRO A 39 -11.69 -3.90 10.14
N ASP A 40 -11.33 -4.44 11.30
CA ASP A 40 -11.37 -3.73 12.58
C ASP A 40 -10.07 -2.97 12.88
N SER A 41 -9.12 -2.95 11.94
CA SER A 41 -7.86 -2.22 12.11
C SER A 41 -8.10 -0.70 12.06
N ALA A 42 -7.32 0.03 12.87
CA ALA A 42 -7.30 1.48 12.87
C ALA A 42 -7.13 2.05 11.45
N VAL A 43 -8.00 3.00 11.12
CA VAL A 43 -7.89 3.82 9.92
C VAL A 43 -6.88 4.92 10.17
N LEU A 44 -5.85 4.97 9.34
CA LEU A 44 -4.77 5.95 9.39
C LEU A 44 -5.10 7.19 8.55
N ALA A 45 -5.77 7.00 7.42
CA ALA A 45 -6.20 8.07 6.51
C ALA A 45 -7.27 7.55 5.55
N GLU A 46 -8.06 8.46 4.99
CA GLU A 46 -8.94 8.21 3.84
C GLU A 46 -8.21 8.62 2.55
N LEU A 47 -8.30 7.77 1.54
CA LEU A 47 -7.74 7.98 0.20
C LEU A 47 -8.87 8.11 -0.82
N GLU A 48 -8.70 9.01 -1.78
CA GLU A 48 -9.72 9.39 -2.75
C GLU A 48 -9.49 8.74 -4.11
N ILE A 49 -10.54 8.71 -4.94
CA ILE A 49 -10.41 8.29 -6.34
C ILE A 49 -9.40 9.19 -7.06
N GLY A 50 -8.47 8.59 -7.78
CA GLY A 50 -7.38 9.29 -8.47
C GLY A 50 -6.09 9.40 -7.65
N ASP A 51 -6.11 9.12 -6.35
CA ASP A 51 -4.89 9.08 -5.55
C ASP A 51 -3.95 7.97 -6.05
N VAL A 52 -2.64 8.25 -6.00
CA VAL A 52 -1.60 7.25 -6.29
C VAL A 52 -1.32 6.44 -5.04
N PHE A 53 -1.20 5.13 -5.22
CA PHE A 53 -0.76 4.19 -4.19
C PHE A 53 0.37 3.32 -4.73
N GLU A 54 1.51 3.33 -4.05
CA GLU A 54 2.71 2.59 -4.39
C GLU A 54 2.65 1.20 -3.74
N VAL A 55 2.18 0.20 -4.49
CA VAL A 55 2.00 -1.17 -3.96
C VAL A 55 3.32 -1.90 -3.84
N LEU A 56 3.56 -2.51 -2.69
CA LEU A 56 4.71 -3.37 -2.41
C LEU A 56 4.32 -4.86 -2.38
N GLU A 57 3.09 -5.19 -1.96
CA GLU A 57 2.59 -6.56 -1.98
C GLU A 57 1.06 -6.61 -2.09
N PHE A 58 0.55 -7.68 -2.69
CA PHE A 58 -0.84 -8.12 -2.55
C PHE A 58 -0.92 -9.39 -1.69
N VAL A 59 -1.80 -9.39 -0.70
CA VAL A 59 -2.04 -10.56 0.17
C VAL A 59 -3.51 -10.62 0.57
N ARG A 60 -4.17 -11.75 0.28
CA ARG A 60 -5.56 -12.04 0.69
C ARG A 60 -6.56 -10.91 0.36
N GLY A 61 -6.49 -10.37 -0.86
CA GLY A 61 -7.39 -9.28 -1.30
C GLY A 61 -7.04 -7.90 -0.73
N ARG A 62 -5.90 -7.75 -0.05
CA ARG A 62 -5.39 -6.46 0.40
C ARG A 62 -4.12 -6.10 -0.37
N ALA A 63 -3.94 -4.81 -0.62
CA ALA A 63 -2.67 -4.27 -1.06
C ALA A 63 -1.98 -3.63 0.14
N TRP A 64 -0.70 -3.95 0.34
CA TRP A 64 0.16 -3.22 1.27
C TRP A 64 1.13 -2.35 0.49
N GLY A 65 1.28 -1.09 0.91
CA GLY A 65 2.04 -0.11 0.15
C GLY A 65 2.15 1.23 0.83
N ARG A 66 2.64 2.21 0.07
CA ARG A 66 2.77 3.61 0.48
C ARG A 66 1.72 4.47 -0.23
N ALA A 67 1.09 5.37 0.51
CA ALA A 67 0.25 6.44 -0.01
C ALA A 67 1.08 7.75 -0.03
N PRO A 68 1.70 8.14 -1.15
CA PRO A 68 2.63 9.28 -1.19
C PRO A 68 1.98 10.59 -0.80
N GLY A 69 0.72 10.81 -1.19
CA GLY A 69 -0.04 12.03 -0.88
C GLY A 69 -0.36 12.22 0.60
N LYS A 70 -0.28 11.14 1.40
CA LYS A 70 -0.46 11.18 2.86
C LYS A 70 0.84 11.00 3.63
N ASP A 71 1.93 10.65 2.94
CA ASP A 71 3.20 10.20 3.50
C ASP A 71 3.06 9.07 4.55
N LEU A 72 2.17 8.12 4.25
CA LEU A 72 1.87 6.98 5.13
C LEU A 72 2.04 5.65 4.40
N VAL A 73 2.27 4.58 5.18
CA VAL A 73 2.22 3.19 4.71
C VAL A 73 1.10 2.45 5.39
N GLY A 74 0.49 1.49 4.69
CA GLY A 74 -0.64 0.75 5.23
C GLY A 74 -1.26 -0.21 4.23
N TYR A 75 -2.41 -0.74 4.64
CA TYR A 75 -3.22 -1.66 3.85
C TYR A 75 -4.43 -0.93 3.28
N ILE A 76 -4.77 -1.25 2.03
CA ILE A 76 -6.04 -0.88 1.40
C ILE A 76 -6.69 -2.12 0.78
N ASP A 77 -7.96 -2.00 0.42
CA ASP A 77 -8.63 -3.00 -0.41
C ASP A 77 -7.98 -3.06 -1.80
N ALA A 78 -7.60 -4.25 -2.26
CA ALA A 78 -6.98 -4.41 -3.57
C ALA A 78 -7.97 -4.11 -4.71
N ASP A 79 -9.28 -4.26 -4.46
CA ASP A 79 -10.33 -3.96 -5.44
C ASP A 79 -10.51 -2.45 -5.65
N ALA A 80 -10.00 -1.62 -4.73
CA ALA A 80 -10.00 -0.16 -4.89
C ALA A 80 -8.94 0.35 -5.87
N LEU A 81 -8.04 -0.52 -6.36
CA LEU A 81 -6.91 -0.14 -7.23
C LEU A 81 -7.17 -0.45 -8.70
N SER A 82 -6.54 0.35 -9.57
CA SER A 82 -6.49 0.07 -10.99
C SER A 82 -5.66 -1.20 -11.29
N TRP A 83 -6.22 -2.10 -12.09
CA TRP A 83 -5.52 -3.27 -12.61
C TRP A 83 -5.05 -3.02 -14.04
N PRO A 84 -3.93 -3.63 -14.50
CA PRO A 84 -3.55 -3.51 -15.90
C PRO A 84 -4.68 -4.09 -16.75
N ALA A 85 -5.03 -3.43 -17.85
CA ALA A 85 -5.89 -4.06 -18.85
C ALA A 85 -5.17 -5.31 -19.38
N ALA A 86 -5.91 -6.42 -19.48
CA ALA A 86 -5.41 -7.68 -20.01
C ALA A 86 -5.05 -7.57 -21.51
#